data_AF-A0A926VUK5-F1
#
_entry.id   AF-A0A926VUK5-F1
#
_cell.length_a   1.000
_cell.length_b   1.000
_cell.length_c   1.000
_cell.angle_alpha   90.00
_cell.angle_beta   90.00
_cell.angle_gamma   90.00
#
_symmetry.space_group_name_H-M   'P 1'
#
loop_
_entity.id
_entity.type
_entity.pdbx_description
1 polymer ?
#
loop_
_entity_poly.entity_id
_entity_poly.type
_entity_poly.pdbx_seq_one_letter_code
_entity_poly.pdbx_strand_id
1 'polypeptide(L)'
;MGKDYVLFLHGVNVRESKENERNQNYTYADKLFNLIVELVRQKDRNRECIKVPLYWGDVNQSALNELLTNLKGSSKWNQLWFQDFRQKQILQFVGDGGLYISRLIGSMAANQLKKQTFKGLEKYKQDDRLHLVTHSWGTIVLFDILFASRWDNQEIPGYQSVKDIRDKLYGVGDKPKEGIRLASIQTMGSPIALFSLISINGRNANDESTHDISPGLSNLLKNLTQGDRELSWLNFIHPGDPIAWPLENVITKLIPNSGSYVKVEDVLTSDSGFLNLFAQIPPIRQTFLALVNGGSAHGSYWQNKDVAQRIAANILTV
;
A
#
# COMPACT_ATOMS: atom_id res chain seq x y z
N MET A 1 15.80 23.08 6.54
CA MET A 1 15.80 21.68 6.05
C MET A 1 14.34 21.25 5.98
N GLY A 2 13.92 20.66 4.86
CA GLY A 2 12.56 20.16 4.71
C GLY A 2 12.26 18.98 5.63
N LYS A 3 10.99 18.81 5.96
CA LYS A 3 10.47 17.68 6.74
C LYS A 3 10.17 16.49 5.84
N ASP A 4 10.27 15.29 6.41
CA ASP A 4 9.98 14.03 5.71
C ASP A 4 8.61 13.50 6.17
N TYR A 5 7.58 13.69 5.34
CA TYR A 5 6.26 13.12 5.57
C TYR A 5 6.27 11.64 5.15
N VAL A 6 6.00 10.74 6.10
CA VAL A 6 5.93 9.30 5.85
C VAL A 6 4.46 8.89 5.89
N LEU A 7 3.89 8.69 4.70
CA LEU A 7 2.50 8.34 4.50
C LEU A 7 2.33 6.83 4.50
N PHE A 8 1.55 6.34 5.45
CA PHE A 8 1.26 4.93 5.59
C PHE A 8 -0.12 4.62 5.03
N LEU A 9 -0.24 3.58 4.21
CA LEU A 9 -1.54 3.00 3.88
C LEU A 9 -1.48 1.48 4.05
N HIS A 10 -2.27 1.00 5.00
CA HIS A 10 -2.41 -0.42 5.29
C HIS A 10 -3.24 -1.15 4.23
N GLY A 11 -3.06 -2.47 4.15
CA GLY A 11 -3.98 -3.33 3.40
C GLY A 11 -4.85 -4.17 4.32
N VAL A 12 -5.10 -5.40 3.91
CA VAL A 12 -6.05 -6.30 4.57
C VAL A 12 -5.60 -6.71 5.97
N ASN A 13 -6.55 -7.14 6.79
CA ASN A 13 -6.30 -7.70 8.12
C ASN A 13 -5.55 -6.75 9.08
N VAL A 14 -5.48 -5.47 8.74
CA VAL A 14 -5.15 -4.38 9.64
C VAL A 14 -6.46 -3.69 10.00
N ARG A 15 -6.90 -3.91 11.24
CA ARG A 15 -8.10 -3.31 11.82
C ARG A 15 -7.71 -2.59 13.10
N GLU A 16 -8.32 -1.43 13.30
CA GLU A 16 -8.12 -0.61 14.48
C GLU A 16 -9.17 -0.90 15.55
N SER A 17 -8.95 -0.41 16.77
CA SER A 17 -10.01 -0.42 17.77
C SER A 17 -11.13 0.52 17.34
N LYS A 18 -12.38 0.23 17.70
CA LYS A 18 -13.53 1.13 17.43
C LYS A 18 -13.32 2.53 17.98
N GLU A 19 -12.59 2.65 19.08
CA GLU A 19 -12.22 3.94 19.67
C GLU A 19 -11.23 4.70 18.77
N ASN A 20 -10.20 4.04 18.28
CA ASN A 20 -9.23 4.61 17.34
C ASN A 20 -9.90 5.03 16.03
N GLU A 21 -10.81 4.21 15.50
CA GLU A 21 -11.60 4.52 14.30
C GLU A 21 -12.47 5.78 14.52
N ARG A 22 -13.21 5.83 15.63
CA ARG A 22 -14.07 6.97 15.97
C ARG A 22 -13.28 8.26 16.15
N ASN A 23 -12.12 8.18 16.78
CA ASN A 23 -11.27 9.34 17.07
C ASN A 23 -10.28 9.67 15.94
N GLN A 24 -10.26 8.87 14.87
CA GLN A 24 -9.29 8.96 13.76
C GLN A 24 -7.83 8.96 14.26
N ASN A 25 -7.55 8.14 15.28
CA ASN A 25 -6.23 7.97 15.89
C ASN A 25 -5.67 6.59 15.52
N TYR A 26 -5.14 6.47 14.31
CA TYR A 26 -4.65 5.19 13.79
C TYR A 26 -3.22 4.91 14.27
N THR A 27 -3.04 3.73 14.85
CA THR A 27 -1.85 3.27 15.55
C THR A 27 -1.14 2.10 14.87
N TYR A 28 -1.74 1.50 13.83
CA TYR A 28 -1.21 0.31 13.15
C TYR A 28 0.23 0.46 12.63
N ALA A 29 0.63 1.68 12.26
CA ALA A 29 1.97 1.97 11.73
C ALA A 29 2.97 2.44 12.80
N ASP A 30 2.55 2.60 14.05
CA ASP A 30 3.33 3.32 15.08
C ASP A 30 4.66 2.65 15.35
N LYS A 31 4.67 1.32 15.46
CA LYS A 31 5.90 0.58 15.74
C LYS A 31 6.92 0.76 14.63
N LEU A 32 6.52 0.61 13.37
CA LEU A 32 7.41 0.83 12.21
C LEU A 32 7.89 2.28 12.15
N PHE A 33 6.96 3.23 12.30
CA PHE A 33 7.29 4.66 12.26
C PHE A 33 8.26 5.07 13.36
N ASN A 34 8.06 4.61 14.60
CA ASN A 34 8.95 4.91 15.72
C ASN A 34 10.37 4.38 15.47
N LEU A 35 10.50 3.16 14.92
CA LEU A 35 11.80 2.62 14.52
C LEU A 35 12.47 3.46 13.43
N ILE A 36 11.71 3.90 12.41
CA ILE A 36 12.23 4.78 11.35
C ILE A 36 12.75 6.09 11.95
N VAL A 37 11.94 6.76 12.79
CA VAL A 37 12.30 8.03 13.43
C VAL A 37 13.56 7.87 14.29
N GLU A 38 13.66 6.79 15.08
CA GLU A 38 14.82 6.50 15.90
C GLU A 38 16.09 6.38 15.03
N LEU A 39 16.03 5.59 13.97
CA LEU A 39 17.15 5.33 13.06
C LEU A 39 17.57 6.56 12.27
N VAL A 40 16.60 7.36 11.79
CA VAL A 40 16.87 8.64 11.12
C VAL A 40 17.57 9.60 12.08
N ARG A 41 17.04 9.79 13.30
CA ARG A 41 17.61 10.72 14.30
C ARG A 41 18.99 10.30 14.82
N GLN A 42 19.27 8.99 14.85
CA GLN A 42 20.60 8.48 15.18
C GLN A 42 21.66 8.93 14.16
N LYS A 43 21.28 9.08 12.89
CA LYS A 43 22.19 9.48 11.79
C LYS A 43 22.17 10.98 11.53
N ASP A 44 21.02 11.62 11.64
CA ASP A 44 20.83 13.06 11.44
C ASP A 44 19.76 13.59 12.42
N ARG A 45 20.23 14.28 13.47
CA ARG A 45 19.37 14.82 14.55
C ARG A 45 18.44 15.95 14.09
N ASN A 46 18.76 16.61 12.97
CA ASN A 46 17.99 17.74 12.47
C ASN A 46 16.86 17.30 11.53
N ARG A 47 16.82 16.01 11.17
CA ARG A 47 15.83 15.45 10.26
C ARG A 47 14.55 15.09 11.01
N GLU A 48 13.45 15.71 10.61
CA GLU A 48 12.13 15.53 11.22
C GLU A 48 11.25 14.69 10.30
N CYS A 49 10.81 13.53 10.79
CA CYS A 49 9.80 12.73 10.09
C CYS A 49 8.41 12.95 10.70
N ILE A 50 7.39 13.09 9.85
CA ILE A 50 5.99 13.26 10.24
C ILE A 50 5.18 12.07 9.75
N LYS A 51 4.47 11.40 10.66
CA LYS A 51 3.58 10.27 10.33
C LYS A 51 2.28 10.78 9.70
N VAL A 52 1.91 10.23 8.54
CA VAL A 52 0.59 10.45 7.91
C VAL A 52 -0.10 9.09 7.78
N PRO A 53 -0.84 8.64 8.81
CA PRO A 53 -1.51 7.34 8.74
C PRO A 53 -2.83 7.48 8.00
N LEU A 54 -2.97 6.73 6.90
CA LEU A 54 -4.22 6.59 6.17
C LEU A 54 -4.88 5.26 6.53
N TYR A 55 -6.19 5.26 6.74
CA TYR A 55 -6.97 4.10 7.14
C TYR A 55 -8.27 4.02 6.35
N TRP A 56 -8.61 2.82 5.89
CA TRP A 56 -9.81 2.52 5.11
C TRP A 56 -10.49 1.21 5.52
N GLY A 57 -9.95 0.51 6.52
CA GLY A 57 -10.40 -0.84 6.91
C GLY A 57 -11.81 -0.91 7.49
N ASP A 58 -12.37 0.22 7.92
CA ASP A 58 -13.73 0.37 8.43
C ASP A 58 -14.79 0.47 7.32
N VAL A 59 -14.43 1.01 6.15
CA VAL A 59 -15.36 1.26 5.04
C VAL A 59 -16.11 -0.01 4.61
N ASN A 60 -15.44 -1.16 4.66
CA ASN A 60 -15.97 -2.46 4.25
C ASN A 60 -16.62 -3.27 5.38
N GLN A 61 -16.44 -2.83 6.64
CA GLN A 61 -16.65 -3.70 7.78
C GLN A 61 -18.12 -4.13 7.92
N SER A 62 -19.06 -3.25 7.60
CA SER A 62 -20.50 -3.58 7.64
C SER A 62 -20.85 -4.70 6.65
N ALA A 63 -20.43 -4.58 5.39
CA ALA A 63 -20.73 -5.56 4.35
C ALA A 63 -20.08 -6.92 4.64
N LEU A 64 -18.83 -6.91 5.15
CA LEU A 64 -18.15 -8.13 5.57
C LEU A 64 -18.85 -8.82 6.75
N ASN A 65 -19.29 -8.05 7.74
CA ASN A 65 -20.00 -8.58 8.91
C ASN A 65 -21.36 -9.17 8.53
N GLU A 66 -22.08 -8.53 7.61
CA GLU A 66 -23.34 -9.04 7.08
C GLU A 66 -23.14 -10.38 6.37
N LEU A 67 -22.19 -10.46 5.43
CA LEU A 67 -21.86 -11.71 4.75
C LEU A 67 -21.46 -12.80 5.76
N LEU A 68 -20.62 -12.47 6.73
CA LEU A 68 -20.21 -13.43 7.75
C LEU A 68 -21.38 -13.92 8.60
N THR A 69 -22.32 -13.04 8.96
CA THR A 69 -23.52 -13.40 9.72
C THR A 69 -24.38 -14.38 8.93
N ASN A 70 -24.59 -14.10 7.63
CA ASN A 70 -25.36 -14.97 6.74
C ASN A 70 -24.67 -16.35 6.56
N LEU A 71 -23.35 -16.37 6.40
CA LEU A 71 -22.58 -17.63 6.31
C LEU A 71 -22.68 -18.45 7.61
N LYS A 72 -22.61 -17.80 8.78
CA LYS A 72 -22.77 -18.43 10.10
C LYS A 72 -24.18 -18.98 10.34
N GLY A 73 -25.19 -18.41 9.69
CA GLY A 73 -26.57 -18.89 9.75
C GLY A 73 -26.79 -20.26 9.09
N SER A 74 -25.84 -20.75 8.28
CA SER A 74 -25.94 -22.06 7.64
C SER A 74 -25.83 -23.20 8.66
N SER A 75 -26.70 -24.21 8.55
CA SER A 75 -26.62 -25.45 9.35
C SER A 75 -25.32 -26.24 9.14
N LYS A 76 -24.58 -25.95 8.06
CA LYS A 76 -23.28 -26.57 7.75
C LYS A 76 -22.09 -25.79 8.29
N TRP A 77 -22.28 -24.58 8.83
CA TRP A 77 -21.18 -23.71 9.23
C TRP A 77 -20.19 -24.40 10.16
N ASN A 78 -20.68 -25.02 11.24
CA ASN A 78 -19.87 -25.71 12.25
C ASN A 78 -19.19 -27.00 11.75
N GLN A 79 -19.52 -27.45 10.54
CA GLN A 79 -18.87 -28.60 9.91
C GLN A 79 -17.68 -28.17 9.03
N LEU A 80 -17.57 -26.88 8.71
CA LEU A 80 -16.50 -26.36 7.86
C LEU A 80 -15.17 -26.37 8.62
N TRP A 81 -14.13 -26.84 7.95
CA TRP A 81 -12.77 -26.77 8.47
C TRP A 81 -12.17 -25.38 8.27
N PHE A 82 -11.22 -25.04 9.15
CA PHE A 82 -10.44 -23.80 9.09
C PHE A 82 -11.30 -22.52 9.16
N GLN A 83 -12.37 -22.52 9.96
CA GLN A 83 -13.29 -21.37 10.06
C GLN A 83 -12.56 -20.06 10.38
N ASP A 84 -11.57 -20.08 11.28
CA ASP A 84 -10.78 -18.89 11.61
C ASP A 84 -9.98 -18.37 10.41
N PHE A 85 -9.29 -19.25 9.69
CA PHE A 85 -8.54 -18.88 8.49
C PHE A 85 -9.46 -18.34 7.39
N ARG A 86 -10.62 -18.99 7.18
CA ARG A 86 -11.64 -18.52 6.23
C ARG A 86 -12.16 -17.13 6.58
N GLN A 87 -12.42 -16.86 7.86
CA GLN A 87 -12.96 -15.58 8.31
C GLN A 87 -11.92 -14.46 8.35
N LYS A 88 -10.75 -14.72 8.94
CA LYS A 88 -9.75 -13.69 9.26
C LYS A 88 -8.75 -13.47 8.13
N GLN A 89 -8.53 -14.47 7.27
CA GLN A 89 -7.59 -14.35 6.15
C GLN A 89 -8.33 -14.25 4.83
N ILE A 90 -9.07 -15.30 4.43
CA ILE A 90 -9.69 -15.35 3.09
C ILE A 90 -10.78 -14.29 2.93
N LEU A 91 -11.76 -14.26 3.83
CA LEU A 91 -12.90 -13.35 3.73
C LEU A 91 -12.46 -11.89 3.81
N GLN A 92 -11.53 -11.56 4.72
CA GLN A 92 -11.00 -10.20 4.79
C GLN A 92 -10.20 -9.86 3.53
N PHE A 93 -9.34 -10.76 3.04
CA PHE A 93 -8.52 -10.49 1.86
C PHE A 93 -9.36 -10.29 0.59
N VAL A 94 -10.19 -11.29 0.27
CA VAL A 94 -11.03 -11.29 -0.93
C VAL A 94 -12.16 -10.29 -0.81
N GLY A 95 -12.75 -10.17 0.38
CA GLY A 95 -13.86 -9.27 0.63
C GLY A 95 -13.42 -7.80 0.58
N ASP A 96 -12.29 -7.42 1.20
CA ASP A 96 -11.79 -6.05 1.09
C ASP A 96 -11.47 -5.68 -0.36
N GLY A 97 -10.83 -6.60 -1.10
CA GLY A 97 -10.52 -6.41 -2.51
C GLY A 97 -11.74 -6.30 -3.40
N GLY A 98 -12.67 -7.25 -3.28
CA GLY A 98 -13.90 -7.29 -4.07
C GLY A 98 -14.80 -6.10 -3.79
N LEU A 99 -14.92 -5.67 -2.53
CA LEU A 99 -15.69 -4.50 -2.16
C LEU A 99 -15.07 -3.21 -2.69
N TYR A 100 -13.74 -3.04 -2.59
CA TYR A 100 -13.06 -1.85 -3.09
C TYR A 100 -13.25 -1.61 -4.60
N ILE A 101 -13.28 -2.69 -5.40
CA ILE A 101 -13.53 -2.60 -6.84
C ILE A 101 -14.91 -1.96 -7.13
N SER A 102 -15.90 -2.22 -6.27
CA SER A 102 -17.23 -1.60 -6.41
C SER A 102 -17.14 -0.06 -6.32
N ARG A 103 -17.87 0.63 -7.20
CA ARG A 103 -17.83 2.10 -7.28
C ARG A 103 -18.23 2.79 -5.98
N LEU A 104 -19.27 2.28 -5.31
CA LEU A 104 -19.77 2.86 -4.05
C LEU A 104 -18.70 2.83 -2.96
N ILE A 105 -18.21 1.64 -2.64
CA ILE A 105 -17.21 1.45 -1.59
C ILE A 105 -15.89 2.12 -1.96
N GLY A 106 -15.45 1.99 -3.22
CA GLY A 106 -14.27 2.69 -3.71
C GLY A 106 -14.37 4.20 -3.48
N SER A 107 -15.53 4.79 -3.75
CA SER A 107 -15.76 6.23 -3.52
C SER A 107 -15.74 6.60 -2.04
N MET A 108 -16.26 5.74 -1.16
CA MET A 108 -16.21 5.96 0.29
C MET A 108 -14.76 5.91 0.80
N ALA A 109 -13.97 4.94 0.32
CA ALA A 109 -12.54 4.88 0.61
C ALA A 109 -11.82 6.13 0.10
N ALA A 110 -12.04 6.57 -1.15
CA ALA A 110 -11.45 7.79 -1.68
C ALA A 110 -11.81 9.04 -0.86
N ASN A 111 -13.07 9.19 -0.47
CA ASN A 111 -13.53 10.30 0.38
C ASN A 111 -12.85 10.32 1.75
N GLN A 112 -12.69 9.15 2.37
CA GLN A 112 -12.02 8.99 3.65
C GLN A 112 -10.52 9.30 3.54
N LEU A 113 -9.85 8.73 2.54
CA LEU A 113 -8.43 8.96 2.28
C LEU A 113 -8.16 10.43 1.96
N LYS A 114 -9.04 11.13 1.24
CA LYS A 114 -8.93 12.58 1.03
C LYS A 114 -8.87 13.32 2.35
N LYS A 115 -9.85 13.11 3.24
CA LYS A 115 -9.93 13.81 4.55
C LYS A 115 -8.64 13.61 5.35
N GLN A 116 -8.15 12.38 5.38
CA GLN A 116 -6.95 12.02 6.13
C GLN A 116 -5.67 12.58 5.50
N THR A 117 -5.53 12.51 4.17
CA THR A 117 -4.41 13.11 3.43
C THR A 117 -4.34 14.62 3.65
N PHE A 118 -5.48 15.32 3.57
CA PHE A 118 -5.52 16.77 3.76
C PHE A 118 -5.18 17.18 5.19
N LYS A 119 -5.64 16.41 6.19
CA LYS A 119 -5.25 16.62 7.60
C LYS A 119 -3.77 16.34 7.84
N GLY A 120 -3.25 15.23 7.32
CA GLY A 120 -1.86 14.83 7.49
C GLY A 120 -0.85 15.74 6.76
N LEU A 121 -1.27 16.33 5.65
CA LEU A 121 -0.48 17.24 4.81
C LEU A 121 -1.00 18.69 4.90
N GLU A 122 -1.55 19.11 6.04
CA GLU A 122 -2.07 20.47 6.18
C GLU A 122 -0.94 21.51 6.24
N LYS A 123 0.21 21.13 6.82
CA LYS A 123 1.31 22.05 7.16
C LYS A 123 2.58 21.86 6.33
N TYR A 124 2.51 21.07 5.25
CA TYR A 124 3.70 20.85 4.42
C TYR A 124 4.12 22.14 3.72
N LYS A 125 5.41 22.27 3.49
CA LYS A 125 6.07 23.36 2.78
C LYS A 125 6.72 22.83 1.51
N GLN A 126 7.12 23.73 0.61
CA GLN A 126 7.65 23.38 -0.70
C GLN A 126 8.92 22.49 -0.65
N ASP A 127 9.77 22.68 0.36
CA ASP A 127 10.99 21.88 0.54
C ASP A 127 10.75 20.53 1.25
N ASP A 128 9.52 20.27 1.70
CA ASP A 128 9.18 19.01 2.37
C ASP A 128 9.02 17.88 1.35
N ARG A 129 9.26 16.65 1.83
CA ARG A 129 9.27 15.45 1.00
C ARG A 129 8.24 14.45 1.47
N LEU A 130 7.64 13.75 0.53
CA LEU A 130 6.72 12.64 0.79
C LEU A 130 7.41 11.30 0.54
N HIS A 131 7.23 10.37 1.47
CA HIS A 131 7.63 8.97 1.35
C HIS A 131 6.38 8.10 1.50
N LEU A 132 6.08 7.29 0.49
CA LEU A 132 4.92 6.40 0.52
C LEU A 132 5.31 5.04 1.09
N VAL A 133 4.69 4.64 2.19
CA VAL A 133 4.84 3.31 2.78
C VAL A 133 3.51 2.58 2.70
N THR A 134 3.38 1.69 1.73
CA THR A 134 2.15 0.95 1.48
C THR A 134 2.32 -0.52 1.80
N HIS A 135 1.24 -1.15 2.24
CA HIS A 135 1.21 -2.56 2.58
C HIS A 135 0.05 -3.24 1.88
N SER A 136 0.29 -4.41 1.27
CA SER A 136 -0.79 -5.27 0.78
C SER A 136 -1.77 -4.52 -0.14
N TRP A 137 -3.08 -4.66 0.09
CA TRP A 137 -4.14 -3.92 -0.60
C TRP A 137 -4.02 -2.40 -0.48
N GLY A 138 -3.34 -1.87 0.54
CA GLY A 138 -3.03 -0.45 0.61
C GLY A 138 -2.20 0.01 -0.58
N THR A 139 -1.33 -0.84 -1.13
CA THR A 139 -0.65 -0.52 -2.39
C THR A 139 -1.64 -0.39 -3.53
N ILE A 140 -2.56 -1.35 -3.68
CA ILE A 140 -3.53 -1.36 -4.78
C ILE A 140 -4.47 -0.15 -4.68
N VAL A 141 -5.02 0.11 -3.50
CA VAL A 141 -5.94 1.23 -3.25
C VAL A 141 -5.25 2.57 -3.53
N LEU A 142 -4.02 2.76 -3.05
CA LEU A 142 -3.31 4.01 -3.28
C LEU A 142 -2.98 4.20 -4.77
N PHE A 143 -2.45 3.15 -5.42
CA PHE A 143 -2.05 3.25 -6.82
C PHE A 143 -3.24 3.42 -7.76
N ASP A 144 -4.37 2.77 -7.48
CA ASP A 144 -5.62 2.98 -8.22
C ASP A 144 -6.08 4.45 -8.10
N ILE A 145 -6.16 4.99 -6.88
CA ILE A 145 -6.52 6.40 -6.65
C ILE A 145 -5.56 7.34 -7.36
N LEU A 146 -4.25 7.12 -7.24
CA LEU A 146 -3.27 8.04 -7.81
C LEU A 146 -3.17 7.96 -9.32
N PHE A 147 -3.39 6.79 -9.94
CA PHE A 147 -2.95 6.57 -11.32
C PHE A 147 -3.97 5.93 -12.27
N ALA A 148 -5.05 5.30 -11.79
CA ALA A 148 -6.01 4.63 -12.65
C ALA A 148 -7.03 5.59 -13.28
N SER A 149 -7.38 5.39 -14.54
CA SER A 149 -8.30 6.27 -15.29
C SER A 149 -9.78 6.08 -14.95
N ARG A 150 -10.14 5.03 -14.19
CA ARG A 150 -11.52 4.79 -13.72
C ARG A 150 -12.09 5.95 -12.90
N TRP A 151 -11.25 6.86 -12.43
CA TRP A 151 -11.63 8.03 -11.65
C TRP A 151 -11.74 9.31 -12.47
N ASP A 152 -11.48 9.28 -13.78
CA ASP A 152 -11.37 10.48 -14.60
C ASP A 152 -12.73 10.99 -15.11
N ASN A 153 -13.76 10.14 -15.09
CA ASN A 153 -15.12 10.54 -15.43
C ASN A 153 -15.77 11.28 -14.24
N GLN A 154 -16.18 12.53 -14.47
CA GLN A 154 -16.83 13.42 -13.50
C GLN A 154 -18.13 12.87 -12.90
N GLU A 155 -18.82 11.96 -13.60
CA GLU A 155 -20.05 11.32 -13.15
C GLU A 155 -19.80 10.20 -12.13
N ILE A 156 -18.54 9.74 -11.98
CA ILE A 156 -18.20 8.65 -11.07
C ILE A 156 -18.12 9.18 -9.63
N PRO A 157 -18.85 8.56 -8.67
CA PRO A 157 -18.72 8.90 -7.26
C PRO A 157 -17.27 8.81 -6.81
N GLY A 158 -16.77 9.84 -6.12
CA GLY A 158 -15.38 9.90 -5.68
C GLY A 158 -14.43 10.62 -6.65
N TYR A 159 -14.85 10.95 -7.89
CA TYR A 159 -14.07 11.74 -8.86
C TYR A 159 -13.37 12.94 -8.20
N GLN A 160 -14.15 13.80 -7.53
CA GLN A 160 -13.60 15.02 -6.93
C GLN A 160 -12.59 14.69 -5.82
N SER A 161 -12.86 13.64 -5.03
CA SER A 161 -11.96 13.27 -3.95
C SER A 161 -10.64 12.72 -4.46
N VAL A 162 -10.67 11.92 -5.51
CA VAL A 162 -9.46 11.42 -6.17
C VAL A 162 -8.69 12.55 -6.82
N LYS A 163 -9.37 13.44 -7.55
CA LYS A 163 -8.77 14.64 -8.13
C LYS A 163 -8.07 15.49 -7.08
N ASP A 164 -8.74 15.78 -5.96
CA ASP A 164 -8.16 16.58 -4.88
C ASP A 164 -6.94 15.91 -4.21
N ILE A 165 -6.93 14.57 -4.11
CA ILE A 165 -5.76 13.82 -3.64
C ILE A 165 -4.61 13.94 -4.64
N ARG A 166 -4.89 13.76 -5.93
CA ARG A 166 -3.89 13.85 -7.01
C ARG A 166 -3.25 15.24 -7.06
N ASP A 167 -4.05 16.30 -7.00
CA ASP A 167 -3.56 17.69 -7.01
C ASP A 167 -2.78 18.08 -5.74
N LYS A 168 -2.83 17.26 -4.68
CA LYS A 168 -2.00 17.45 -3.47
C LYS A 168 -0.57 16.95 -3.68
N LEU A 169 -0.32 16.14 -4.71
CA LEU A 169 0.98 15.54 -5.01
C LEU A 169 1.61 16.15 -6.26
N TYR A 170 2.87 16.55 -6.12
CA TYR A 170 3.65 17.04 -7.25
C TYR A 170 3.82 15.95 -8.32
N GLY A 171 3.64 16.35 -9.57
CA GLY A 171 3.76 15.49 -10.74
C GLY A 171 2.51 14.66 -11.05
N VAL A 172 1.44 14.78 -10.24
CA VAL A 172 0.15 14.11 -10.44
C VAL A 172 -0.96 15.16 -10.65
N GLY A 173 -2.11 14.72 -11.17
CA GLY A 173 -3.32 15.54 -11.25
C GLY A 173 -3.28 16.59 -12.35
N ASP A 174 -4.18 17.57 -12.23
CA ASP A 174 -4.34 18.67 -13.19
C ASP A 174 -3.32 19.79 -12.93
N LYS A 175 -2.72 19.80 -11.73
CA LYS A 175 -1.71 20.79 -11.31
C LYS A 175 -0.36 20.13 -11.04
N PRO A 176 0.30 19.53 -12.04
CA PRO A 176 1.48 18.67 -11.83
C PRO A 176 2.73 19.43 -11.33
N LYS A 177 2.71 20.76 -11.25
CA LYS A 177 3.79 21.59 -10.71
C LYS A 177 3.54 22.05 -9.26
N GLU A 178 2.37 21.75 -8.71
CA GLU A 178 1.98 22.06 -7.33
C GLU A 178 1.96 20.78 -6.49
N GLY A 179 1.88 20.91 -5.16
CA GLY A 179 1.80 19.75 -4.26
C GLY A 179 3.13 19.37 -3.59
N ILE A 180 3.07 18.40 -2.69
CA ILE A 180 4.27 17.87 -2.02
C ILE A 180 5.03 16.93 -2.98
N ARG A 181 6.35 17.02 -3.00
CA ARG A 181 7.19 16.19 -3.88
C ARG A 181 7.38 14.80 -3.31
N LEU A 182 7.10 13.79 -4.14
CA LEU A 182 7.39 12.39 -3.82
C LEU A 182 8.90 12.14 -3.90
N ALA A 183 9.49 11.65 -2.81
CA ALA A 183 10.91 11.34 -2.71
C ALA A 183 11.21 9.84 -2.77
N SER A 184 10.26 8.99 -2.34
CA SER A 184 10.45 7.53 -2.45
C SER A 184 9.14 6.74 -2.28
N ILE A 185 9.16 5.49 -2.76
CA ILE A 185 8.08 4.51 -2.60
C ILE A 185 8.60 3.29 -1.83
N GLN A 186 7.78 2.78 -0.93
CA GLN A 186 7.98 1.55 -0.19
C GLN A 186 6.71 0.71 -0.31
N THR A 187 6.84 -0.51 -0.86
CA THR A 187 5.75 -1.49 -0.92
C THR A 187 6.09 -2.66 -0.03
N MET A 188 5.15 -3.13 0.78
CA MET A 188 5.34 -4.25 1.71
C MET A 188 4.28 -5.32 1.45
N GLY A 189 4.69 -6.55 1.11
CA GLY A 189 3.73 -7.62 0.84
C GLY A 189 2.72 -7.27 -0.27
N SER A 190 3.15 -6.51 -1.28
CA SER A 190 2.23 -5.91 -2.24
C SER A 190 1.80 -6.90 -3.33
N PRO A 191 0.49 -7.05 -3.62
CA PRO A 191 0.01 -7.88 -4.71
C PRO A 191 0.06 -7.16 -6.07
N ILE A 192 0.72 -6.00 -6.20
CA ILE A 192 0.72 -5.20 -7.44
C ILE A 192 1.23 -5.98 -8.66
N ALA A 193 2.13 -6.95 -8.49
CA ALA A 193 2.53 -7.86 -9.56
C ALA A 193 1.34 -8.62 -10.18
N LEU A 194 0.43 -9.11 -9.35
CA LEU A 194 -0.76 -9.84 -9.79
C LEU A 194 -1.77 -8.89 -10.45
N PHE A 195 -1.97 -7.71 -9.87
CA PHE A 195 -2.87 -6.69 -10.43
C PHE A 195 -2.36 -6.12 -11.75
N SER A 196 -1.05 -6.17 -12.00
CA SER A 196 -0.47 -5.79 -13.29
C SER A 196 -1.02 -6.59 -14.47
N LEU A 197 -1.58 -7.79 -14.24
CA LEU A 197 -2.23 -8.58 -15.29
C LEU A 197 -3.42 -7.85 -15.92
N ILE A 198 -4.14 -7.05 -15.13
CA ILE A 198 -5.27 -6.24 -15.61
C ILE A 198 -4.76 -5.19 -16.60
N SER A 199 -3.64 -4.52 -16.27
CA SER A 199 -2.96 -3.56 -17.13
C SER A 199 -2.38 -4.19 -18.40
N ILE A 200 -1.72 -5.33 -18.27
CA ILE A 200 -1.00 -5.99 -19.38
C ILE A 200 -2.00 -6.56 -20.41
N ASN A 201 -3.09 -7.18 -19.96
CA ASN A 201 -4.07 -7.79 -20.87
C ASN A 201 -4.90 -6.75 -21.61
N GLY A 202 -5.31 -5.64 -20.97
CA GLY A 202 -6.06 -4.57 -21.64
C GLY A 202 -5.30 -3.99 -22.84
N ARG A 203 -3.99 -3.74 -22.66
CA ARG A 203 -3.10 -3.26 -23.73
C ARG A 203 -3.03 -4.20 -24.93
N ASN A 204 -2.98 -5.51 -24.68
CA ASN A 204 -2.91 -6.51 -25.76
C ASN A 204 -4.24 -6.65 -26.52
N ALA A 205 -5.35 -6.25 -25.92
CA ALA A 205 -6.69 -6.38 -26.49
C ALA A 205 -7.18 -5.10 -27.21
N ASN A 206 -6.38 -4.02 -27.26
CA ASN A 206 -6.83 -2.67 -27.65
C ASN A 206 -8.05 -2.17 -26.84
N ASP A 207 -8.26 -2.71 -25.64
CA ASP A 207 -9.31 -2.32 -24.71
C ASP A 207 -8.64 -1.62 -23.52
N GLU A 208 -8.83 -0.31 -23.39
CA GLU A 208 -8.20 0.47 -22.33
C GLU A 208 -8.81 0.08 -20.97
N SER A 209 -8.13 -0.81 -20.25
CA SER A 209 -8.51 -1.12 -18.87
C SER A 209 -8.50 0.17 -18.04
N THR A 210 -9.67 0.53 -17.52
CA THR A 210 -9.83 1.70 -16.62
C THR A 210 -9.06 1.56 -15.31
N HIS A 211 -8.55 0.37 -14.98
CA HIS A 211 -7.68 0.13 -13.83
C HIS A 211 -6.20 0.12 -14.21
N ASP A 212 -5.82 0.43 -15.46
CA ASP A 212 -4.41 0.53 -15.84
C ASP A 212 -3.77 1.77 -15.21
N ILE A 213 -2.90 1.53 -14.22
CA ILE A 213 -2.15 2.57 -13.51
C ILE A 213 -0.96 3.12 -14.30
N SER A 214 -0.56 2.44 -15.37
CA SER A 214 0.74 2.67 -15.99
C SER A 214 0.88 4.05 -16.66
N PRO A 215 -0.14 4.62 -17.34
CA PRO A 215 -0.02 5.97 -17.89
C PRO A 215 0.17 7.03 -16.80
N GLY A 216 -0.65 6.98 -15.74
CA GLY A 216 -0.55 7.89 -14.60
C GLY A 216 0.78 7.79 -13.87
N LEU A 217 1.25 6.57 -13.61
CA LEU A 217 2.54 6.33 -12.97
C LEU A 217 3.71 6.79 -13.87
N SER A 218 3.65 6.55 -15.19
CA SER A 218 4.65 7.06 -16.14
C SER A 218 4.71 8.59 -16.15
N ASN A 219 3.56 9.27 -16.06
CA ASN A 219 3.51 10.73 -16.06
C ASN A 219 4.13 11.30 -14.78
N LEU A 220 3.80 10.71 -13.62
CA LEU A 220 4.43 11.08 -12.35
C LEU A 220 5.95 10.95 -12.42
N LEU A 221 6.44 9.79 -12.85
CA LEU A 221 7.88 9.51 -12.91
C LEU A 221 8.61 10.52 -13.79
N LYS A 222 8.08 10.80 -14.99
CA LYS A 222 8.63 11.83 -15.89
C LYS A 222 8.67 13.20 -15.24
N ASN A 223 7.58 13.62 -14.60
CA ASN A 223 7.48 14.93 -13.95
C ASN A 223 8.45 15.08 -12.77
N LEU A 224 8.66 14.03 -11.97
CA LEU A 224 9.62 14.04 -10.87
C LEU A 224 11.06 14.19 -11.37
N THR A 225 11.41 13.51 -12.46
CA THR A 225 12.79 13.40 -12.93
C THR A 225 13.32 14.57 -13.74
N GLN A 226 12.52 15.61 -14.01
CA GLN A 226 12.98 16.84 -14.68
C GLN A 226 13.97 17.69 -13.85
N GLY A 227 14.74 17.09 -12.92
CA GLY A 227 15.75 17.76 -12.07
C GLY A 227 16.48 16.84 -11.07
N ASP A 228 17.29 15.90 -11.56
CA ASP A 228 18.51 15.38 -10.88
C ASP A 228 18.50 14.08 -10.05
N ARG A 229 17.42 13.27 -9.97
CA ARG A 229 17.55 11.87 -9.48
C ARG A 229 16.40 10.94 -9.83
N GLU A 230 16.72 9.67 -10.04
CA GLU A 230 15.75 8.56 -10.09
C GLU A 230 14.99 8.44 -8.76
N LEU A 231 13.68 8.17 -8.84
CA LEU A 231 12.87 7.85 -7.68
C LEU A 231 13.31 6.50 -7.09
N SER A 232 13.56 6.46 -5.79
CA SER A 232 13.88 5.21 -5.09
C SER A 232 12.59 4.46 -4.71
N TRP A 233 12.45 3.21 -5.18
CA TRP A 233 11.33 2.33 -4.84
C TRP A 233 11.84 1.02 -4.23
N LEU A 234 11.59 0.82 -2.93
CA LEU A 234 11.89 -0.44 -2.24
C LEU A 234 10.65 -1.33 -2.17
N ASN A 235 10.75 -2.55 -2.66
CA ASN A 235 9.71 -3.56 -2.56
C ASN A 235 10.11 -4.66 -1.57
N PHE A 236 9.51 -4.62 -0.38
CA PHE A 236 9.76 -5.58 0.69
C PHE A 236 8.93 -6.85 0.52
N ILE A 237 9.62 -7.98 0.51
CA ILE A 237 9.05 -9.32 0.29
C ILE A 237 9.47 -10.22 1.44
N HIS A 238 8.50 -10.70 2.22
CA HIS A 238 8.74 -11.78 3.16
C HIS A 238 8.57 -13.12 2.43
N PRO A 239 9.55 -14.06 2.48
CA PRO A 239 9.47 -15.33 1.75
C PRO A 239 8.25 -16.21 2.11
N GLY A 240 7.72 -16.06 3.34
CA GLY A 240 6.50 -16.73 3.79
C GLY A 240 5.20 -16.00 3.45
N ASP A 241 5.25 -14.80 2.85
CA ASP A 241 4.07 -14.06 2.44
C ASP A 241 3.63 -14.47 1.02
N PRO A 242 2.51 -15.19 0.87
CA PRO A 242 2.12 -15.80 -0.40
C PRO A 242 1.65 -14.79 -1.46
N ILE A 243 1.44 -13.54 -1.08
CA ILE A 243 0.98 -12.50 -2.01
C ILE A 243 2.07 -11.45 -2.32
N ALA A 244 3.25 -11.58 -1.72
CA ALA A 244 4.39 -10.73 -1.99
C ALA A 244 5.16 -11.27 -3.21
N TRP A 245 5.40 -10.41 -4.20
CA TRP A 245 6.10 -10.79 -5.43
C TRP A 245 7.21 -9.79 -5.77
N PRO A 246 8.28 -10.24 -6.44
CA PRO A 246 9.27 -9.35 -7.06
C PRO A 246 8.63 -8.37 -8.04
N LEU A 247 9.06 -7.12 -8.01
CA LEU A 247 8.52 -6.02 -8.82
C LEU A 247 9.51 -5.43 -9.81
N GLU A 248 10.82 -5.63 -9.63
CA GLU A 248 11.86 -4.96 -10.45
C GLU A 248 11.55 -5.08 -11.95
N ASN A 249 11.42 -6.31 -12.45
CA ASN A 249 11.12 -6.57 -13.86
C ASN A 249 9.65 -6.27 -14.25
N VAL A 250 8.72 -6.32 -13.29
CA VAL A 250 7.30 -6.03 -13.54
C VAL A 250 7.11 -4.54 -13.87
N ILE A 251 7.74 -3.66 -13.09
CA ILE A 251 7.67 -2.22 -13.31
C ILE A 251 8.30 -1.82 -14.64
N THR A 252 9.45 -2.43 -15.01
CA THR A 252 10.05 -2.21 -16.34
C THR A 252 9.13 -2.59 -17.48
N LYS A 253 8.33 -3.66 -17.33
CA LYS A 253 7.35 -4.08 -18.33
C LYS A 253 6.11 -3.19 -18.38
N LEU A 254 5.63 -2.72 -17.22
CA LEU A 254 4.48 -1.81 -17.15
C LEU A 254 4.81 -0.44 -17.73
N ILE A 255 6.02 0.06 -17.47
CA ILE A 255 6.51 1.36 -17.92
C ILE A 255 7.84 1.14 -18.64
N PRO A 256 7.81 0.98 -19.97
CA PRO A 256 9.03 0.92 -20.77
C PRO A 256 9.93 2.13 -20.51
N ASN A 257 11.24 1.91 -20.43
CA ASN A 257 12.25 2.92 -20.11
C ASN A 257 12.13 3.55 -18.70
N SER A 258 11.41 2.90 -17.78
CA SER A 258 11.31 3.35 -16.37
C SER A 258 12.66 3.41 -15.64
N GLY A 259 13.66 2.65 -16.07
CA GLY A 259 14.99 2.65 -15.45
C GLY A 259 15.68 4.02 -15.41
N SER A 260 15.35 4.94 -16.32
CA SER A 260 15.85 6.31 -16.29
C SER A 260 15.13 7.22 -15.27
N TYR A 261 14.05 6.73 -14.68
CA TYR A 261 13.15 7.52 -13.84
C TYR A 261 12.96 6.96 -12.43
N VAL A 262 13.07 5.65 -12.27
CA VAL A 262 12.84 4.94 -11.01
C VAL A 262 13.80 3.76 -10.90
N LYS A 263 14.37 3.61 -9.70
CA LYS A 263 15.12 2.43 -9.31
C LYS A 263 14.27 1.59 -8.37
N VAL A 264 13.82 0.44 -8.87
CA VAL A 264 13.07 -0.54 -8.09
C VAL A 264 14.05 -1.57 -7.54
N GLU A 265 14.00 -1.82 -6.24
CA GLU A 265 14.83 -2.83 -5.58
C GLU A 265 13.92 -3.79 -4.79
N ASP A 266 14.01 -5.08 -5.10
CA ASP A 266 13.33 -6.14 -4.37
C ASP A 266 14.15 -6.54 -3.13
N VAL A 267 13.61 -6.27 -1.94
CA VAL A 267 14.27 -6.48 -0.65
C VAL A 267 13.61 -7.67 0.07
N LEU A 268 14.33 -8.78 0.18
CA LEU A 268 13.89 -9.92 0.99
C LEU A 268 14.00 -9.57 2.48
N THR A 269 12.89 -9.68 3.20
CA THR A 269 12.88 -9.52 4.67
C THR A 269 13.10 -10.87 5.34
N SER A 270 13.80 -10.85 6.47
CA SER A 270 13.93 -12.01 7.34
C SER A 270 13.15 -11.79 8.63
N ASP A 271 12.41 -12.81 9.05
CA ASP A 271 11.84 -12.88 10.39
C ASP A 271 12.87 -13.55 11.33
N SER A 272 13.10 -12.96 12.49
CA SER A 272 14.01 -13.48 13.51
C SER A 272 13.44 -14.62 14.37
N GLY A 273 12.41 -15.33 13.88
CA GLY A 273 11.61 -16.29 14.66
C GLY A 273 11.92 -17.77 14.38
N PHE A 274 12.07 -18.57 15.44
CA PHE A 274 12.38 -20.01 15.39
C PHE A 274 11.42 -20.86 14.53
N LEU A 275 10.12 -20.50 14.46
CA LEU A 275 9.11 -21.22 13.67
C LEU A 275 9.28 -21.03 12.16
N ASN A 276 9.84 -19.91 11.71
CA ASN A 276 10.14 -19.68 10.29
C ASN A 276 11.30 -20.56 9.80
N LEU A 277 12.23 -20.92 10.69
CA LEU A 277 13.34 -21.81 10.35
C LEU A 277 12.83 -23.18 9.87
N PHE A 278 11.78 -23.71 10.51
CA PHE A 278 11.15 -24.98 10.12
C PHE A 278 10.21 -24.85 8.92
N ALA A 279 9.50 -23.73 8.79
CA ALA A 279 8.64 -23.46 7.63
C ALA A 279 9.43 -23.24 6.33
N GLN A 280 10.72 -22.88 6.41
CA GLN A 280 11.60 -22.73 5.24
C GLN A 280 12.18 -24.06 4.72
N ILE A 281 12.04 -25.16 5.46
CA ILE A 281 12.59 -26.47 5.10
C ILE A 281 11.72 -27.11 4.00
N PRO A 282 12.28 -27.51 2.84
CA PRO A 282 11.55 -28.35 1.88
C PRO A 282 11.23 -29.73 2.49
N PRO A 283 10.01 -30.27 2.33
CA PRO A 283 8.88 -29.79 1.53
C PRO A 283 7.87 -28.92 2.31
N ILE A 284 8.10 -28.69 3.61
CA ILE A 284 7.20 -27.96 4.53
C ILE A 284 6.87 -26.55 4.00
N ARG A 285 7.84 -25.89 3.36
CA ARG A 285 7.66 -24.58 2.70
C ARG A 285 6.58 -24.53 1.61
N GLN A 286 6.15 -25.68 1.09
CA GLN A 286 5.10 -25.80 0.06
C GLN A 286 3.76 -26.31 0.62
N THR A 287 3.63 -26.44 1.95
CA THR A 287 2.44 -27.03 2.59
C THR A 287 1.44 -25.98 3.07
N PHE A 288 0.19 -26.41 3.34
CA PHE A 288 -0.87 -25.55 3.90
C PHE A 288 -0.46 -24.86 5.22
N LEU A 289 0.47 -25.43 6.00
CA LEU A 289 1.03 -24.81 7.21
C LEU A 289 1.79 -23.51 6.90
N ALA A 290 2.46 -23.43 5.74
CA ALA A 290 3.11 -22.20 5.28
C ALA A 290 2.07 -21.11 4.93
N LEU A 291 0.89 -21.49 4.43
CA LEU A 291 -0.20 -20.57 4.12
C LEU A 291 -0.88 -19.99 5.37
N VAL A 292 -1.04 -20.80 6.42
CA VAL A 292 -1.57 -20.37 7.73
C VAL A 292 -0.61 -19.40 8.41
N ASN A 293 0.69 -19.66 8.34
CA ASN A 293 1.72 -18.72 8.78
C ASN A 293 1.86 -17.50 7.84
N GLY A 294 1.42 -17.64 6.59
CA GLY A 294 1.43 -16.58 5.59
C GLY A 294 0.69 -15.32 6.03
N GLY A 295 -0.41 -15.44 6.78
CA GLY A 295 -1.09 -14.27 7.35
C GLY A 295 -0.26 -13.51 8.40
N SER A 296 0.55 -14.23 9.19
CA SER A 296 1.48 -13.62 10.17
C SER A 296 2.68 -13.00 9.48
N ALA A 297 3.27 -13.69 8.49
CA ALA A 297 4.32 -13.16 7.63
C ALA A 297 3.86 -11.90 6.90
N HIS A 298 2.65 -11.92 6.37
CA HIS A 298 2.06 -10.79 5.66
C HIS A 298 1.89 -9.57 6.56
N GLY A 299 1.59 -9.73 7.85
CA GLY A 299 1.52 -8.62 8.81
C GLY A 299 2.87 -8.20 9.41
N SER A 300 3.94 -9.00 9.29
CA SER A 300 5.16 -8.83 10.10
C SER A 300 5.96 -7.58 9.73
N TYR A 301 5.81 -7.04 8.51
CA TYR A 301 6.53 -5.85 8.04
C TYR A 301 6.38 -4.64 8.97
N TRP A 302 5.19 -4.45 9.56
CA TRP A 302 4.88 -3.35 10.50
C TRP A 302 5.72 -3.33 11.78
N GLN A 303 6.43 -4.43 12.05
CA GLN A 303 7.22 -4.61 13.27
C GLN A 303 8.68 -4.95 12.97
N ASN A 304 9.04 -5.01 11.70
CA ASN A 304 10.31 -5.54 11.24
C ASN A 304 11.40 -4.44 11.27
N LYS A 305 12.43 -4.63 12.10
CA LYS A 305 13.55 -3.67 12.24
C LYS A 305 14.33 -3.52 10.94
N ASP A 306 14.47 -4.62 10.23
CA ASP A 306 15.15 -4.72 8.97
C ASP A 306 14.43 -3.85 7.91
N VAL A 307 13.10 -3.90 7.84
CA VAL A 307 12.30 -2.96 7.02
C VAL A 307 12.56 -1.52 7.45
N ALA A 308 12.42 -1.21 8.74
CA ALA A 308 12.63 0.14 9.26
C ALA A 308 14.01 0.73 8.90
N GLN A 309 15.07 -0.08 8.97
CA GLN A 309 16.43 0.31 8.61
C GLN A 309 16.58 0.72 7.14
N ARG A 310 15.99 -0.04 6.21
CA ARG A 310 16.11 0.29 4.78
C ARG A 310 15.25 1.50 4.43
N ILE A 311 14.09 1.65 5.05
CA ILE A 311 13.27 2.88 4.88
C ILE A 311 14.01 4.10 5.42
N ALA A 312 14.57 4.02 6.64
CA ALA A 312 15.33 5.12 7.23
C ALA A 312 16.57 5.49 6.41
N ALA A 313 17.32 4.49 5.92
CA ALA A 313 18.46 4.72 5.04
C ALA A 313 18.02 5.40 3.73
N ASN A 314 16.92 4.95 3.12
CA ASN A 314 16.39 5.55 1.91
C ASN A 314 15.99 7.02 2.14
N ILE A 315 15.25 7.31 3.23
CA ILE A 315 14.92 8.67 3.64
C ILE A 315 16.20 9.51 3.71
N LEU A 316 17.23 9.05 4.43
CA LEU A 316 18.47 9.81 4.60
C LEU A 316 19.20 10.12 3.29
N THR A 317 19.05 9.27 2.27
CA THR A 317 19.75 9.42 0.98
C THR A 317 19.05 10.32 -0.03
N VAL A 318 17.74 10.52 0.09
CA VAL A 318 16.94 11.40 -0.79
C VAL A 318 16.67 12.74 -0.11
#